data_AF-A0A9D8MFN2-F1
#
_entry.id   AF-A0A9D8MFN2-F1
#
_cell.length_a   1.000
_cell.length_b   1.000
_cell.length_c   1.000
_cell.angle_alpha   90.00
_cell.angle_beta   90.00
_cell.angle_gamma   90.00
#
_symmetry.space_group_name_H-M   'P 1'
#
loop_
_entity.id
_entity.type
_entity.pdbx_description
1 polymer ?
#
loop_
_entity_poly.entity_id
_entity_poly.type
_entity_poly.pdbx_seq_one_letter_code
_entity_poly.pdbx_strand_id
1 'polypeptide(L)'
;LQEAGIAIEHINNPVLFDRFDSNERFVEKTEEALQTLHDFQEELTGYSRMLDVAGKLKKWGLVRPYLFIYNRMKEKWRSNLCGRAPSLLQFKLYKVGYYLSL
;
A
#
# COMPACT_ATOMS: atom_id res chain seq x y z
N LEU A 1 17.52 -26.55 -37.93
CA LEU A 1 16.57 -25.41 -37.76
C LEU A 1 17.32 -24.09 -37.58
N GLN A 2 18.31 -23.85 -38.44
CA GLN A 2 19.14 -22.64 -38.52
C GLN A 2 18.95 -21.98 -39.91
N GLU A 3 17.80 -22.27 -40.53
CA GLU A 3 17.45 -21.98 -41.92
C GLU A 3 16.09 -21.28 -41.95
N ALA A 4 16.05 -20.06 -41.43
CA ALA A 4 15.11 -19.05 -41.84
C ALA A 4 15.81 -17.74 -41.52
N GLY A 5 16.20 -16.97 -42.55
CA GLY A 5 16.90 -15.69 -42.44
C GLY A 5 16.03 -14.60 -41.82
N ILE A 6 15.44 -14.89 -40.66
CA ILE A 6 14.70 -13.95 -39.84
C ILE A 6 15.76 -13.26 -39.00
N ALA A 7 15.98 -11.97 -39.30
CA ALA A 7 16.76 -11.11 -38.41
C ALA A 7 16.07 -11.13 -37.04
N ILE A 8 16.71 -11.78 -36.07
CA ILE A 8 16.27 -11.70 -34.68
C ILE A 8 16.62 -10.29 -34.23
N GLU A 9 15.71 -9.33 -34.41
CA GLU A 9 15.77 -8.06 -33.71
C GLU A 9 15.61 -8.36 -32.22
N HIS A 10 16.73 -8.41 -31.52
CA HIS A 10 16.73 -8.37 -30.06
C HIS A 10 16.10 -7.03 -29.64
N ILE A 11 14.83 -7.05 -29.26
CA ILE A 11 14.19 -5.93 -28.57
C ILE A 11 14.95 -5.77 -27.26
N ASN A 12 15.92 -4.86 -27.23
CA ASN A 12 16.48 -4.37 -25.99
C ASN A 12 15.33 -3.71 -25.22
N ASN A 13 14.74 -4.45 -24.28
CA ASN A 13 13.87 -3.90 -23.25
C ASN A 13 14.73 -3.71 -22.00
N PRO A 14 15.61 -2.67 -21.95
CA PRO A 14 16.26 -2.35 -20.69
C PRO A 14 15.13 -2.01 -19.73
N VAL A 15 14.93 -2.88 -18.73
CA VAL A 15 13.96 -2.64 -17.66
C VAL A 15 14.53 -1.51 -16.80
N LEU A 16 14.40 -0.28 -17.31
CA LEU A 16 14.86 0.93 -16.65
C LEU A 16 13.68 1.48 -15.86
N PHE A 17 13.59 1.09 -14.58
CA PHE A 17 12.71 1.73 -13.61
C PHE A 17 13.39 3.04 -13.16
N ASP A 18 13.47 4.04 -14.04
CA ASP A 18 14.16 5.32 -13.75
C ASP A 18 13.26 6.32 -12.98
N ARG A 19 11.95 6.04 -12.89
CA ARG A 19 10.98 6.91 -12.23
C ARG A 19 10.53 6.32 -10.90
N PHE A 20 11.06 6.90 -9.84
CA PHE A 20 10.50 6.73 -8.51
C PHE A 20 9.27 7.64 -8.36
N ASP A 21 8.19 7.11 -7.80
CA ASP A 21 7.03 7.93 -7.42
C ASP A 21 7.44 8.96 -6.34
N SER A 22 6.80 10.13 -6.34
CA SER A 22 6.92 11.05 -5.21
C SER A 22 6.30 10.43 -3.96
N ASN A 23 6.67 10.93 -2.77
CA ASN A 23 6.09 10.43 -1.53
C ASN A 23 4.57 10.62 -1.51
N GLU A 24 4.05 11.74 -2.03
CA GLU A 24 2.60 11.93 -2.16
C GLU A 24 1.98 10.86 -3.04
N ARG A 25 2.55 10.63 -4.24
CA ARG A 25 2.01 9.68 -5.20
C ARG A 25 2.06 8.25 -4.68
N PHE A 26 3.12 7.90 -3.94
CA PHE A 26 3.25 6.60 -3.28
C PHE A 26 2.19 6.40 -2.19
N VAL A 27 1.93 7.43 -1.38
CA VAL A 27 0.88 7.39 -0.35
C VAL A 27 -0.51 7.27 -0.99
N GLU A 28 -0.81 8.07 -2.03
CA GLU A 28 -2.06 7.99 -2.79
C GLU A 28 -2.30 6.59 -3.36
N LYS A 29 -1.32 6.02 -4.09
CA LYS A 29 -1.42 4.64 -4.60
C LYS A 29 -1.62 3.61 -3.49
N THR A 30 -1.05 3.86 -2.32
CA THR A 30 -1.25 3.00 -1.15
C THR A 30 -2.68 3.11 -0.62
N GLU A 31 -3.23 4.31 -0.51
CA GLU A 31 -4.62 4.56 -0.11
C GLU A 31 -5.60 3.88 -1.10
N GLU A 32 -5.39 4.05 -2.41
CA GLU A 32 -6.16 3.38 -3.48
C GLU A 32 -6.09 1.85 -3.38
N ALA A 33 -4.91 1.30 -3.14
CA ALA A 33 -4.74 -0.14 -2.96
C ALA A 33 -5.43 -0.67 -1.70
N LEU A 34 -5.49 0.12 -0.63
CA LEU A 34 -6.22 -0.23 0.60
C LEU A 34 -7.73 -0.17 0.39
N GLN A 35 -8.22 0.81 -0.38
CA GLN A 35 -9.62 0.87 -0.80
C GLN A 35 -9.99 -0.37 -1.61
N THR A 36 -9.19 -0.70 -2.62
CA THR A 36 -9.39 -1.91 -3.43
C THR A 36 -9.40 -3.15 -2.55
N LEU A 37 -8.47 -3.28 -1.60
CA LEU A 37 -8.46 -4.39 -0.66
C LEU A 37 -9.73 -4.46 0.19
N HIS A 38 -10.27 -3.31 0.62
CA HIS A 38 -11.51 -3.25 1.38
C HIS A 38 -12.70 -3.70 0.52
N ASP A 39 -12.78 -3.24 -0.72
CA ASP A 39 -13.87 -3.59 -1.64
C ASP A 39 -13.90 -5.10 -1.94
N PHE A 40 -12.72 -5.72 -2.08
CA PHE A 40 -12.57 -7.17 -2.34
C PHE A 40 -12.22 -7.98 -1.08
N GLN A 41 -12.52 -7.48 0.12
CA GLN A 41 -12.05 -8.10 1.37
C GLN A 41 -12.58 -9.53 1.58
N GLU A 42 -13.79 -9.83 1.12
CA GLU A 42 -14.40 -11.16 1.24
C GLU A 42 -13.64 -12.19 0.39
N GLU A 43 -13.31 -11.83 -0.85
CA GLU A 43 -12.56 -12.69 -1.79
C GLU A 43 -11.09 -12.85 -1.40
N LEU A 44 -10.50 -11.81 -0.79
CA LEU A 44 -9.08 -11.77 -0.41
C LEU A 44 -8.83 -12.25 1.01
N THR A 45 -9.87 -12.66 1.74
CA THR A 45 -9.74 -13.21 3.08
C THR A 45 -8.83 -14.44 3.06
N GLY A 46 -7.80 -14.44 3.91
CA GLY A 46 -6.77 -15.49 3.95
C GLY A 46 -5.56 -15.26 3.04
N TYR A 47 -5.60 -14.28 2.13
CA TYR A 47 -4.49 -13.96 1.22
C TYR A 47 -3.81 -12.61 1.53
N SER A 48 -4.40 -11.79 2.41
CA SER A 48 -3.87 -10.48 2.77
C SER A 48 -3.54 -10.36 4.26
N ARG A 49 -2.25 -10.14 4.55
CA ARG A 49 -1.76 -9.84 5.91
C ARG A 49 -2.44 -8.62 6.55
N MET A 50 -2.90 -7.66 5.73
CA MET A 50 -3.62 -6.49 6.23
C MET A 50 -4.98 -6.87 6.79
N LEU A 51 -5.70 -7.79 6.13
CA LEU A 51 -6.97 -8.34 6.62
C LEU A 51 -6.76 -9.12 7.91
N ASP A 52 -5.68 -9.90 8.02
CA ASP A 52 -5.36 -10.64 9.25
C ASP A 52 -5.13 -9.70 10.44
N VAL A 53 -4.38 -8.63 10.22
CA VAL A 53 -4.11 -7.61 11.25
C VAL A 53 -5.41 -6.90 11.64
N ALA A 54 -6.18 -6.41 10.67
CA ALA A 54 -7.47 -5.77 10.92
C ALA A 54 -8.44 -6.70 11.66
N GLY A 55 -8.49 -7.98 11.29
CA GLY A 55 -9.29 -9.00 11.95
C GLY A 55 -8.86 -9.26 13.39
N LYS A 56 -7.55 -9.31 13.68
CA LYS A 56 -7.03 -9.42 15.05
C LYS A 56 -7.40 -8.20 15.90
N LEU A 57 -7.26 -6.99 15.36
CA LEU A 57 -7.67 -5.74 16.02
C LEU A 57 -9.17 -5.70 16.32
N LYS A 58 -10.01 -6.14 15.36
CA LYS A 58 -11.46 -6.31 15.54
C LYS A 58 -11.77 -7.31 16.67
N LYS A 59 -11.12 -8.48 16.67
CA LYS A 59 -11.30 -9.53 17.71
C LYS A 59 -10.89 -9.06 19.11
N TRP A 60 -9.86 -8.22 19.23
CA TRP A 60 -9.42 -7.67 20.51
C TRP A 60 -10.21 -6.43 20.95
N GLY A 61 -11.17 -5.94 20.16
CA GLY A 61 -11.95 -4.74 20.47
C GLY A 61 -11.14 -3.44 20.43
N LEU A 62 -9.91 -3.46 19.87
CA LEU A 62 -9.00 -2.33 19.85
C LEU A 62 -9.25 -1.35 18.69
N VAL A 63 -10.24 -1.60 17.84
CA VAL A 63 -10.54 -0.75 16.68
C VAL A 63 -10.91 0.66 17.10
N ARG A 64 -11.80 0.82 18.09
CA ARG A 64 -12.25 2.14 18.56
C ARG A 64 -11.12 3.00 19.13
N PRO A 65 -10.30 2.53 20.10
CA PRO A 65 -9.18 3.32 20.59
C PRO A 65 -8.15 3.60 19.49
N TYR A 66 -7.94 2.66 18.57
CA TYR A 66 -7.05 2.85 17.43
C TYR A 66 -7.55 3.97 16.50
N LEU A 67 -8.83 3.93 16.10
CA LEU A 67 -9.44 4.95 15.24
C LEU A 67 -9.46 6.33 15.89
N PHE A 68 -9.63 6.39 17.22
CA PHE A 68 -9.55 7.65 17.95
C PHE A 68 -8.16 8.30 17.85
N ILE A 69 -7.11 7.51 18.02
CA ILE A 69 -5.71 7.98 17.85
C ILE A 69 -5.48 8.36 16.39
N TYR A 70 -5.90 7.50 15.46
CA TYR A 70 -5.74 7.71 14.02
C TYR A 70 -6.39 9.01 13.56
N ASN A 71 -7.65 9.27 13.91
CA ASN A 71 -8.35 10.49 13.50
C ASN A 71 -7.68 11.78 13.99
N ARG A 72 -6.99 11.74 15.14
CA ARG A 72 -6.21 12.88 15.65
C ARG A 72 -4.85 13.04 14.98
N MET A 73 -4.27 11.95 14.49
CA MET A 73 -2.91 11.92 13.98
C MET A 73 -2.81 11.83 12.46
N LYS A 74 -3.90 11.49 11.75
CA LYS A 74 -3.90 11.18 10.31
C LYS A 74 -3.27 12.27 9.45
N GLU A 75 -3.61 13.54 9.70
CA GLU A 75 -3.06 14.67 8.93
C GLU A 75 -1.57 14.87 9.20
N LYS A 76 -1.15 14.69 10.46
CA LYS A 76 0.26 14.79 10.86
C LYS A 76 1.09 13.66 10.26
N TRP A 77 0.54 12.44 10.26
CA TRP A 77 1.19 11.28 9.65
C TRP A 77 1.27 11.43 8.14
N ARG A 78 0.18 11.84 7.47
CA ARG A 78 0.19 12.10 6.03
C ARG A 78 1.22 13.17 5.66
N SER A 79 1.25 14.28 6.39
CA SER A 79 2.26 15.33 6.17
C SER A 79 3.69 14.85 6.41
N ASN A 80 3.94 14.03 7.44
CA ASN A 80 5.26 13.45 7.68
C ASN A 80 5.68 12.48 6.57
N LEU A 81 4.75 11.64 6.11
CA LEU A 81 4.98 10.66 5.05
C LEU A 81 5.29 11.34 3.70
N CYS A 82 4.63 12.45 3.39
CA CYS A 82 4.94 13.28 2.23
C CYS A 82 6.17 14.20 2.44
N GLY A 83 6.73 14.23 3.66
CA GLY A 83 7.83 15.10 4.03
C GLY A 83 9.21 14.55 3.66
N ARG A 84 10.26 15.24 4.17
CA ARG A 84 11.67 14.93 3.87
C ARG A 84 12.20 13.65 4.52
N ALA A 85 11.56 13.16 5.58
CA ALA A 85 12.05 12.02 6.37
C ALA A 85 10.89 11.11 6.83
N PRO A 86 10.28 10.35 5.91
CA PRO A 86 9.16 9.47 6.23
C PRO A 86 9.61 8.32 7.14
N SER A 87 8.79 8.00 8.15
CA SER A 87 9.03 6.84 9.02
C SER A 87 8.24 5.62 8.58
N LEU A 88 8.93 4.48 8.37
CA LEU A 88 8.29 3.21 8.01
C LEU A 88 7.32 2.69 9.08
N LEU A 89 7.60 2.97 10.36
CA LEU A 89 6.70 2.58 11.45
C LEU A 89 5.41 3.40 11.39
N GLN A 90 5.53 4.71 11.18
CA GLN A 90 4.37 5.59 11.00
C GLN A 90 3.57 5.18 9.76
N PHE A 91 4.24 4.82 8.67
CA PHE A 91 3.57 4.32 7.47
C PHE A 91 2.75 3.06 7.73
N LYS A 92 3.30 2.07 8.45
CA LYS A 92 2.56 0.85 8.81
C LYS A 92 1.32 1.17 9.66
N LEU A 93 1.45 2.05 10.65
CA LEU A 93 0.33 2.48 11.50
C LEU A 93 -0.71 3.26 10.71
N TYR A 94 -0.26 4.13 9.81
CA TYR A 94 -1.12 4.88 8.91
C TYR A 94 -1.95 3.95 8.03
N LYS A 95 -1.34 2.94 7.39
CA LYS A 95 -2.05 1.95 6.55
C LYS A 95 -3.14 1.20 7.31
N VAL A 96 -2.83 0.74 8.54
CA VAL A 96 -3.82 0.03 9.37
C VAL A 96 -4.96 0.97 9.75
N GLY A 97 -4.65 2.22 10.12
CA GLY A 97 -5.68 3.20 10.48
C GLY A 97 -6.56 3.61 9.32
N TYR A 98 -5.96 3.85 8.15
CA TYR A 98 -6.68 4.13 6.93
C TYR A 98 -7.65 2.98 6.61
N TYR A 99 -7.15 1.74 6.55
CA TYR A 99 -7.97 0.57 6.27
C TYR A 99 -9.12 0.37 7.27
N LEU A 100 -8.87 0.61 8.56
CA LEU A 100 -9.91 0.49 9.59
C LEU A 100 -10.93 1.65 9.57
N SER A 101 -10.60 2.77 8.93
CA SER A 101 -11.47 3.94 8.80
C SER A 101 -12.36 3.90 7.56
N LEU A 102 -12.07 2.99 6.62
CA LEU A 102 -12.95 2.60 5.52
C LEU A 102 -14.13 1.78 6.06
#